data_AF-A0A7S4JAP2-F1
#
_entry.id   AF-A0A7S4JAP2-F1
#
_cell.length_a   1.000
_cell.length_b   1.000
_cell.length_c   1.000
_cell.angle_alpha   90.00
_cell.angle_beta   90.00
_cell.angle_gamma   90.00
#
_symmetry.space_group_name_H-M   'P 1'
#
loop_
_entity.id
_entity.type
_entity.pdbx_description
1 polymer ?
#
loop_
_entity_poly.entity_id
_entity_poly.type
_entity_poly.pdbx_seq_one_letter_code
_entity_poly.pdbx_strand_id
1 'polypeptide(L)'
;EFTDRLLDITMMAADHQLLARVQLDRLFLMDAIVSVMFGLLSLLSPHHIIAALNGGAYNHGAHEALRLYGCLRLALGWIILHLRCVDDGKFRRTVCESLCACYALQSLAVLRAQFTDRANIINWIAIIVLIGVGSCYGRFRFGKGGELIKVYELPMSTMKSAQ
;
A
#
# COMPACT_ATOMS: atom_id res chain seq x y z
N GLU A 1 -19.64 37.94 -9.32
CA GLU A 1 -18.37 38.12 -8.57
C GLU A 1 -18.23 37.19 -7.35
N PHE A 2 -19.03 37.32 -6.28
CA PHE A 2 -18.91 36.41 -5.13
C PHE A 2 -19.25 34.95 -5.49
N THR A 3 -20.28 34.75 -6.33
CA THR A 3 -20.67 33.44 -6.87
C THR A 3 -19.62 32.85 -7.80
N ASP A 4 -18.97 33.65 -8.64
CA ASP A 4 -17.90 33.19 -9.53
C ASP A 4 -16.66 32.76 -8.73
N ARG A 5 -16.29 33.52 -7.69
CA ARG A 5 -15.21 33.11 -6.78
C ARG A 5 -15.56 31.82 -6.03
N LEU A 6 -16.82 31.63 -5.65
CA LEU A 6 -17.29 30.39 -5.02
C LEU A 6 -17.24 29.20 -5.99
N LEU A 7 -17.56 29.44 -7.27
CA LEU A 7 -17.46 28.44 -8.33
C LEU A 7 -15.99 28.06 -8.59
N ASP A 8 -15.09 29.03 -8.66
CA ASP A 8 -13.65 28.80 -8.83
C ASP A 8 -13.06 28.03 -7.64
N ILE A 9 -13.43 28.40 -6.40
CA ILE A 9 -12.97 27.70 -5.19
C ILE A 9 -13.47 26.25 -5.17
N THR A 10 -14.71 26.00 -5.56
CA THR A 10 -15.27 24.63 -5.60
C THR A 10 -14.67 23.80 -6.73
N MET A 11 -14.43 24.37 -7.92
CA MET A 11 -13.71 23.71 -9.01
C MET A 11 -12.27 23.35 -8.61
N MET A 12 -11.53 24.30 -8.02
CA MET A 12 -10.15 24.04 -7.56
C MET A 12 -10.10 22.94 -6.49
N ALA A 13 -11.06 22.90 -5.58
CA ALA A 13 -11.15 21.85 -4.58
C ALA A 13 -11.44 20.47 -5.22
N ALA A 14 -12.34 20.42 -6.22
CA ALA A 14 -12.68 19.20 -6.94
C ALA A 14 -11.49 18.64 -7.75
N ASP A 15 -10.73 19.50 -8.44
CA ASP A 15 -9.53 19.08 -9.18
C ASP A 15 -8.46 18.51 -8.25
N HIS A 16 -8.25 19.12 -7.08
CA HIS A 16 -7.29 18.60 -6.11
C HIS A 16 -7.69 17.22 -5.58
N GLN A 17 -9.00 16.96 -5.43
CA GLN A 17 -9.53 15.66 -5.00
C GLN A 17 -9.31 14.60 -6.08
N LEU A 18 -9.57 14.94 -7.35
CA LEU A 18 -9.37 14.05 -8.48
C LEU A 18 -7.89 13.64 -8.58
N LEU A 19 -6.98 14.62 -8.47
CA LEU A 19 -5.54 14.39 -8.49
C LEU A 19 -5.09 13.46 -7.34
N ALA A 20 -5.61 13.66 -6.13
CA ALA A 20 -5.30 12.80 -4.98
C ALA A 20 -5.77 11.35 -5.19
N ARG A 21 -6.96 11.16 -5.78
CA ARG A 21 -7.47 9.82 -6.14
C ARG A 21 -6.59 9.14 -7.17
N VAL A 22 -6.23 9.83 -8.25
CA VAL A 22 -5.37 9.29 -9.31
C VAL A 22 -3.98 8.90 -8.77
N GLN A 23 -3.43 9.71 -7.85
CA GLN A 23 -2.16 9.40 -7.21
C GLN A 23 -2.25 8.15 -6.32
N LEU A 24 -3.32 8.01 -5.53
CA LEU A 24 -3.55 6.86 -4.67
C LEU A 24 -3.77 5.59 -5.50
N ASP A 25 -4.56 5.66 -6.59
CA ASP A 25 -4.79 4.54 -7.50
C ASP A 25 -3.50 4.09 -8.20
N ARG A 26 -2.62 5.03 -8.55
CA ARG A 26 -1.27 4.71 -9.07
C ARG A 26 -0.41 4.02 -8.03
N LEU A 27 -0.46 4.47 -6.77
CA LEU A 27 0.30 3.85 -5.68
C LEU A 27 -0.18 2.41 -5.43
N PHE A 28 -1.50 2.19 -5.37
CA PHE A 28 -2.08 0.86 -5.23
C PHE A 28 -1.75 -0.05 -6.41
N LEU A 29 -1.78 0.48 -7.65
CA LEU A 29 -1.40 -0.29 -8.82
C LEU A 29 0.08 -0.69 -8.78
N MET A 30 0.98 0.23 -8.39
CA MET A 30 2.40 -0.08 -8.24
C MET A 30 2.64 -1.13 -7.15
N ASP A 31 1.98 -0.99 -5.99
CA ASP A 31 2.09 -1.95 -4.89
C ASP A 31 1.54 -3.33 -5.30
N ALA A 32 0.41 -3.37 -6.02
CA ALA A 32 -0.16 -4.61 -6.55
C ALA A 32 0.77 -5.29 -7.56
N ILE A 33 1.34 -4.55 -8.52
CA ILE A 33 2.29 -5.11 -9.51
C ILE A 33 3.53 -5.65 -8.81
N VAL A 34 4.11 -4.89 -7.89
CA VAL A 34 5.30 -5.32 -7.12
C VAL A 34 4.98 -6.54 -6.28
N SER A 35 3.83 -6.57 -5.61
CA SER A 35 3.41 -7.69 -4.77
C SER A 35 3.13 -8.96 -5.59
N VAL A 36 2.56 -8.82 -6.79
CA VAL A 36 2.34 -9.94 -7.72
C VAL A 36 3.67 -10.46 -8.27
N MET A 37 4.55 -9.57 -8.74
CA MET A 37 5.88 -9.94 -9.22
C MET A 37 6.69 -10.64 -8.13
N PHE A 38 6.73 -10.07 -6.93
CA PHE A 38 7.48 -10.62 -5.80
C PHE A 38 6.87 -11.93 -5.32
N GLY A 39 5.54 -12.02 -5.23
CA GLY A 39 4.85 -13.23 -4.83
C GLY A 39 5.03 -14.37 -5.85
N LEU A 40 4.99 -14.06 -7.15
CA LEU A 40 5.27 -15.03 -8.21
C LEU A 40 6.74 -15.49 -8.19
N LEU A 41 7.68 -14.56 -8.02
CA LEU A 41 9.11 -14.87 -7.83
C LEU A 41 9.34 -15.75 -6.60
N SER A 42 8.64 -15.49 -5.49
CA SER A 42 8.71 -16.27 -4.26
C SER A 42 8.13 -17.69 -4.44
N LEU A 43 7.10 -17.83 -5.27
CA LEU A 43 6.43 -19.10 -5.55
C LEU A 43 7.21 -19.95 -6.56
N LEU A 44 7.82 -19.31 -7.56
CA LEU A 44 8.72 -19.93 -8.53
C LEU A 44 10.15 -20.10 -8.02
N SER A 45 10.49 -19.58 -6.84
CA SER A 45 11.88 -19.51 -6.36
C SER A 45 12.57 -20.88 -6.47
N PRO A 46 13.52 -21.04 -7.40
CA PRO A 46 14.22 -22.29 -7.60
C PRO A 46 15.19 -22.54 -6.44
N HIS A 47 15.32 -23.82 -6.07
CA HIS A 47 16.13 -24.35 -4.97
C HIS A 47 17.55 -23.75 -4.85
N HIS A 48 18.12 -23.25 -5.95
CA HIS A 48 19.45 -22.64 -6.03
C HIS A 48 19.59 -21.29 -5.32
N ILE A 49 18.53 -20.47 -5.24
CA ILE A 49 18.63 -19.13 -4.64
C ILE A 49 18.73 -19.23 -3.11
N ILE A 50 17.96 -20.13 -2.49
CA ILE A 50 17.93 -20.31 -1.04
C ILE A 50 19.19 -21.05 -0.53
N ALA A 51 19.70 -22.01 -1.31
CA ALA A 51 20.96 -22.68 -1.01
C ALA A 51 22.17 -21.72 -1.08
N ALA A 52 22.19 -20.80 -2.07
CA ALA A 52 23.22 -19.77 -2.19
C ALA A 52 23.12 -18.72 -1.07
N LEU A 53 21.92 -18.44 -0.57
CA LEU A 53 21.66 -17.43 0.46
C LEU A 53 21.98 -17.87 1.89
N ASN A 54 21.79 -19.15 2.20
CA ASN A 54 22.08 -19.72 3.52
C ASN A 54 23.45 -20.40 3.62
N GLY A 55 24.33 -20.22 2.63
CA GLY A 55 25.67 -20.81 2.66
C GLY A 55 25.68 -22.35 2.64
N GLY A 56 24.72 -22.97 1.95
CA GLY A 56 24.66 -24.42 1.77
C GLY A 56 23.88 -25.21 2.83
N ALA A 57 23.42 -24.59 3.93
CA ALA A 57 22.56 -25.25 4.92
C ALA A 57 21.08 -25.10 4.54
N TYR A 58 20.47 -26.17 4.03
CA TYR A 58 19.06 -26.22 3.64
C TYR A 58 18.15 -26.30 4.87
N ASN A 59 17.42 -25.22 5.15
CA ASN A 59 16.39 -25.18 6.20
C ASN A 59 14.99 -25.30 5.56
N HIS A 60 14.37 -26.46 5.70
CA HIS A 60 13.06 -26.77 5.10
C HIS A 60 11.95 -25.78 5.54
N GLY A 61 11.93 -25.41 6.83
CA GLY A 61 10.94 -24.47 7.36
C GLY A 61 11.04 -23.05 6.79
N ALA A 62 12.26 -22.58 6.46
CA ALA A 62 12.45 -21.28 5.84
C ALA A 62 11.90 -21.25 4.40
N HIS A 63 12.02 -22.37 3.69
CA HIS A 63 11.51 -22.54 2.33
C HIS A 63 9.97 -22.54 2.30
N GLU A 64 9.32 -23.26 3.21
CA GLU A 64 7.86 -23.26 3.31
C GLU A 64 7.30 -21.88 3.74
N ALA A 65 7.96 -21.22 4.71
CA ALA A 65 7.57 -19.88 5.13
C ALA A 65 7.65 -18.86 3.98
N LEU A 66 8.67 -18.97 3.11
CA LEU A 66 8.83 -18.11 1.94
C LEU A 66 7.72 -18.34 0.90
N ARG A 67 7.31 -19.59 0.66
CA ARG A 67 6.16 -19.90 -0.20
C ARG A 67 4.85 -19.34 0.36
N LEU A 68 4.60 -19.52 1.65
CA LEU A 68 3.41 -18.97 2.32
C LEU A 68 3.37 -17.44 2.27
N TYR A 69 4.50 -16.78 2.50
CA TYR A 69 4.62 -15.32 2.36
C TYR A 69 4.36 -14.86 0.91
N GLY A 70 4.86 -15.60 -0.08
CA GLY A 70 4.57 -15.36 -1.50
C GLY A 70 3.09 -15.42 -1.85
N CYS A 71 2.39 -16.47 -1.38
CA CYS A 71 0.93 -16.61 -1.55
C CYS A 71 0.16 -15.47 -0.88
N LEU A 72 0.55 -15.09 0.34
CA LEU A 72 -0.07 -13.98 1.06
C LEU A 72 0.10 -12.64 0.30
N ARG A 73 1.31 -12.39 -0.24
CA ARG A 73 1.60 -11.21 -1.06
C ARG A 73 0.79 -11.19 -2.35
N LEU A 74 0.61 -12.33 -3.01
CA LEU A 74 -0.26 -12.44 -4.18
C LEU A 74 -1.72 -12.12 -3.82
N ALA A 75 -2.23 -12.69 -2.74
CA ALA A 75 -3.59 -12.43 -2.26
C ALA A 75 -3.80 -10.95 -1.93
N LEU A 76 -2.85 -10.30 -1.24
CA LEU A 76 -2.89 -8.87 -0.96
C LEU A 76 -2.89 -8.03 -2.25
N GLY A 77 -2.04 -8.35 -3.22
CA GLY A 77 -2.02 -7.68 -4.52
C GLY A 77 -3.36 -7.80 -5.25
N TRP A 78 -3.97 -8.99 -5.23
CA TRP A 78 -5.28 -9.24 -5.83
C TRP A 78 -6.41 -8.44 -5.16
N ILE A 79 -6.41 -8.38 -3.83
CA ILE A 79 -7.36 -7.60 -3.04
C ILE A 79 -7.22 -6.11 -3.35
N ILE A 80 -6.00 -5.59 -3.44
CA ILE A 80 -5.72 -4.18 -3.80
C ILE A 80 -6.24 -3.83 -5.20
N LEU A 81 -6.17 -4.76 -6.17
CA LEU A 81 -6.76 -4.55 -7.50
C LEU A 81 -8.29 -4.46 -7.43
N HIS A 82 -8.95 -5.31 -6.65
CA HIS A 82 -10.41 -5.26 -6.47
C HIS A 82 -10.88 -4.02 -5.72
N LEU A 83 -10.06 -3.51 -4.79
CA LEU A 83 -10.30 -2.26 -4.06
C LEU A 83 -10.45 -1.04 -4.97
N ARG A 84 -9.85 -1.05 -6.16
CA ARG A 84 -9.97 0.05 -7.12
C ARG A 84 -11.36 0.17 -7.74
N CYS A 85 -12.14 -0.91 -7.73
CA CYS A 85 -13.52 -0.91 -8.21
C CYS A 85 -14.52 -0.39 -7.16
N VAL A 86 -14.08 -0.21 -5.90
CA VAL A 86 -14.93 0.26 -4.81
C VAL A 86 -14.74 1.76 -4.62
N ASP A 87 -15.76 2.55 -4.93
CA ASP A 87 -15.66 4.01 -4.93
C ASP A 87 -15.83 4.70 -3.57
N ASP A 88 -15.97 3.92 -2.49
CA ASP A 88 -16.09 4.46 -1.14
C ASP A 88 -14.78 5.04 -0.61
N GLY A 89 -14.75 6.35 -0.41
CA GLY A 89 -13.59 7.07 0.15
C GLY A 89 -13.28 6.65 1.59
N LYS A 90 -14.31 6.37 2.40
CA LYS A 90 -14.16 5.90 3.78
C LYS A 90 -13.52 4.51 3.83
N PHE A 91 -13.93 3.61 2.93
CA PHE A 91 -13.38 2.26 2.82
C PHE A 91 -11.92 2.28 2.39
N ARG A 92 -11.59 3.03 1.32
CA ARG A 92 -10.21 3.20 0.83
C ARG A 92 -9.26 3.73 1.90
N ARG A 93 -9.74 4.63 2.76
CA ARG A 93 -8.96 5.18 3.88
C ARG A 93 -8.65 4.13 4.94
N THR A 94 -9.64 3.37 5.38
CA THR A 94 -9.44 2.31 6.39
C THR A 94 -8.46 1.27 5.88
N VAL A 95 -8.56 0.89 4.62
CA VAL A 95 -7.65 -0.07 3.98
C VAL A 95 -6.22 0.47 3.95
N CYS A 96 -6.03 1.74 3.59
CA CYS A 96 -4.73 2.38 3.60
C CYS A 96 -4.11 2.41 5.02
N GLU A 97 -4.92 2.65 6.05
CA GLU A 97 -4.50 2.60 7.45
C GLU A 97 -4.10 1.18 7.88
N SER A 98 -4.88 0.16 7.49
CA SER A 98 -4.54 -1.24 7.73
C SER A 98 -3.27 -1.67 7.00
N LEU A 99 -3.06 -1.25 5.75
CA LEU A 99 -1.85 -1.54 4.98
C LEU A 99 -0.62 -0.87 5.60
N CYS A 100 -0.74 0.39 6.04
CA CYS A 100 0.33 1.09 6.74
C CYS A 100 0.72 0.36 8.04
N ALA A 101 -0.26 -0.05 8.85
CA ALA A 101 -0.03 -0.81 10.07
C ALA A 101 0.63 -2.18 9.76
N CYS A 102 0.16 -2.86 8.71
CA CYS A 102 0.74 -4.13 8.28
C CYS A 102 2.20 -3.98 7.84
N TYR A 103 2.53 -2.95 7.06
CA TYR A 103 3.91 -2.68 6.64
C TYR A 103 4.82 -2.29 7.80
N ALA A 104 4.30 -1.53 8.78
CA ALA A 104 5.03 -1.24 10.00
C ALA A 104 5.35 -2.53 10.79
N LEU A 105 4.36 -3.42 10.98
CA LEU A 105 4.55 -4.71 11.65
C LEU A 105 5.53 -5.61 10.87
N GLN A 106 5.43 -5.67 9.54
CA GLN A 106 6.39 -6.41 8.71
C GLN A 106 7.81 -5.87 8.87
N SER A 107 7.99 -4.55 8.89
CA SER A 107 9.31 -3.93 9.10
C SER A 107 9.90 -4.28 10.46
N LEU A 108 9.09 -4.29 11.53
CA LEU A 108 9.50 -4.71 12.88
C LEU A 108 9.87 -6.18 12.94
N ALA A 109 9.12 -7.05 12.25
CA ALA A 109 9.41 -8.47 12.17
C ALA A 109 10.77 -8.73 11.49
N VAL A 110 11.05 -8.06 10.38
CA VAL A 110 12.34 -8.18 9.67
C VAL A 110 13.49 -7.55 10.48
N LEU A 111 13.23 -6.45 11.18
CA LEU A 111 14.19 -5.84 12.09
C LEU A 111 14.57 -6.80 13.24
N ARG A 112 13.58 -7.45 13.86
CA ARG A 112 13.81 -8.49 14.88
C ARG A 112 14.62 -9.66 14.33
N ALA A 113 14.33 -10.09 13.09
CA ALA A 113 15.08 -11.15 12.43
C ALA A 113 16.56 -10.76 12.21
N GLN A 114 16.83 -9.50 11.86
CA GLN A 114 18.20 -8.98 11.72
C GLN A 114 18.99 -8.95 13.03
N PHE A 115 18.34 -8.71 14.17
CA PHE A 115 19.01 -8.78 15.47
C PHE A 115 19.21 -10.21 15.99
N THR A 116 18.48 -11.19 15.48
CA THR A 116 18.52 -12.58 15.95
C THR A 116 19.45 -13.46 15.11
N ASP A 117 19.61 -13.17 13.82
CA ASP A 117 20.37 -13.99 12.87
C ASP A 117 21.62 -13.24 12.34
N ARG A 118 22.47 -13.90 11.53
CA ARG A 118 23.61 -13.23 10.88
C ARG A 118 23.12 -12.05 10.02
N ALA A 119 23.72 -10.88 10.24
CA ALA A 119 23.39 -9.66 9.50
C ALA A 119 23.58 -9.84 7.99
N ASN A 120 22.49 -10.09 7.28
CA ASN A 120 22.45 -10.27 5.84
C ASN A 120 21.99 -8.99 5.13
N ILE A 121 22.71 -8.56 4.08
CA ILE A 121 22.46 -7.33 3.30
C ILE A 121 21.03 -7.32 2.71
N ILE A 122 20.47 -8.50 2.42
CA ILE A 122 19.13 -8.63 1.85
C ILE A 122 18.03 -8.20 2.81
N ASN A 123 18.16 -8.47 4.12
CA ASN A 123 17.15 -7.99 5.05
C ASN A 123 17.24 -6.47 5.24
N TRP A 124 18.44 -5.87 5.10
CA TRP A 124 18.59 -4.41 5.09
C TRP A 124 17.86 -3.76 3.91
N ILE A 125 18.01 -4.34 2.72
CA ILE A 125 17.26 -3.89 1.52
C ILE A 125 15.76 -4.05 1.76
N ALA A 126 15.32 -5.18 2.32
CA ALA A 126 13.91 -5.41 2.63
C ALA A 126 13.37 -4.37 3.62
N ILE A 127 14.11 -4.07 4.71
CA ILE A 127 13.73 -3.06 5.71
C ILE A 127 13.57 -1.69 5.06
N ILE A 128 14.52 -1.26 4.22
CA ILE A 128 14.46 0.04 3.54
C ILE A 128 13.24 0.13 2.62
N VAL A 129 12.97 -0.92 1.85
CA VAL A 129 11.80 -0.97 0.95
C VAL A 129 10.49 -0.97 1.75
N LEU A 130 10.40 -1.77 2.82
CA LEU A 130 9.23 -1.84 3.70
C LEU A 130 8.93 -0.51 4.39
N ILE A 131 9.96 0.15 4.93
CA ILE A 131 9.84 1.48 5.53
C ILE A 131 9.48 2.51 4.46
N GLY A 132 10.06 2.45 3.27
CA GLY A 132 9.75 3.36 2.17
C GLY A 132 8.29 3.29 1.73
N VAL A 133 7.77 2.08 1.52
CA VAL A 133 6.37 1.85 1.16
C VAL A 133 5.44 2.26 2.31
N GLY A 134 5.73 1.86 3.55
CA GLY A 134 4.97 2.26 4.73
C GLY A 134 4.95 3.78 4.95
N SER A 135 6.08 4.46 4.73
CA SER A 135 6.19 5.92 4.82
C SER A 135 5.44 6.63 3.70
N CYS A 136 5.37 6.03 2.51
CA CYS A 136 4.58 6.56 1.39
C CYS A 136 3.08 6.54 1.73
N TYR A 137 2.58 5.44 2.30
CA TYR A 137 1.22 5.33 2.81
C TYR A 137 0.98 6.26 4.02
N GLY A 138 1.96 6.38 4.93
CA GLY A 138 1.94 7.29 6.07
C GLY A 138 1.89 8.78 5.67
N ARG A 139 2.62 9.19 4.62
CA ARG A 139 2.53 10.56 4.08
C ARG A 139 1.15 10.88 3.54
N PHE A 140 0.43 9.91 2.98
CA PHE A 140 -0.95 10.10 2.55
C PHE A 140 -1.89 10.34 3.75
N ARG A 141 -1.65 9.67 4.89
CA ARG A 141 -2.39 9.84 6.16
C ARG A 141 -2.16 11.20 6.80
N PHE A 142 -0.90 11.62 6.95
CA PHE A 142 -0.50 12.82 7.70
C PHE A 142 -0.35 14.09 6.84
N GLY A 143 -0.27 13.96 5.51
CA GLY A 143 -0.15 15.09 4.59
C GLY A 143 -1.51 15.60 4.10
N LYS A 144 -2.19 14.82 3.26
CA LYS A 144 -3.37 15.29 2.49
C LYS A 144 -4.70 14.64 2.88
N GLY A 145 -4.67 13.53 3.62
CA GLY A 145 -5.87 12.78 4.01
C GLY A 145 -6.73 13.43 5.11
N GLY A 146 -6.24 14.47 5.79
CA GLY A 146 -6.98 15.21 6.82
C GLY A 146 -8.08 16.13 6.28
N GLU A 147 -7.86 16.75 5.11
CA GLU A 147 -8.87 17.60 4.45
C GLU A 147 -9.89 16.79 3.64
N LEU A 148 -9.53 15.58 3.17
CA LEU A 148 -10.41 14.75 2.35
C LEU A 148 -11.67 14.26 3.11
N ILE A 149 -11.63 14.29 4.45
CA ILE A 149 -12.69 13.77 5.33
C ILE A 149 -13.83 14.77 5.48
N LYS A 150 -13.54 16.07 5.43
CA LYS A 150 -14.58 17.10 5.56
C LYS A 150 -15.47 17.23 4.32
N VAL A 151 -15.03 16.72 3.16
CA VAL A 151 -15.72 16.93 1.88
C VAL A 151 -16.63 15.75 1.49
N TYR A 152 -16.40 14.55 2.04
CA TYR A 152 -17.28 13.38 1.79
C TYR A 152 -18.62 13.43 2.54
N GLU A 153 -18.85 14.46 3.38
CA GLU A 153 -20.12 14.66 4.10
C GLU A 153 -21.09 15.62 3.42
N LEU A 154 -20.72 16.24 2.29
CA LEU A 154 -21.66 17.09 1.56
C LEU A 154 -22.49 16.24 0.59
N PRO A 155 -23.79 16.02 0.85
CA PRO A 155 -24.65 15.34 -0.08
C PRO A 155 -24.76 16.18 -1.37
N MET A 156 -24.27 15.63 -2.49
CA MET A 156 -24.52 16.18 -3.84
C MET A 156 -26.01 16.12 -4.22
N SER A 157 -26.91 15.64 -3.34
CA SER A 157 -28.36 15.63 -3.59
C SER A 157 -29.02 16.99 -3.42
N THR A 158 -28.39 17.99 -2.78
CA THR A 158 -29.02 19.31 -2.59
C THR A 158 -29.05 20.15 -3.86
N MET A 159 -28.26 19.82 -4.90
CA MET A 159 -28.31 20.55 -6.18
C MET A 159 -29.41 20.07 -7.14
N LYS A 160 -30.11 18.97 -6.85
CA LYS A 160 -31.23 18.50 -7.69
C LYS A 160 -32.62 18.98 -7.24
N SER A 161 -32.73 19.66 -6.10
CA SER A 161 -34.02 20.15 -5.58
C SER A 161 -34.22 21.66 -5.76
N ALA A 162 -33.34 22.34 -6.49
CA ALA A 162 -33.44 23.77 -6.78
C ALA A 162 -33.65 24.04 -8.29
N GLN A 163 -34.23 23.08 -9.00
CA GLN A 163 -34.66 23.24 -10.39
C GLN A 163 -36.17 23.01 -10.50
#